data_AF-A0A2N1PEW1-F1
#
_entry.id   AF-A0A2N1PEW1-F1
#
_cell.length_a   1.000
_cell.length_b   1.000
_cell.length_c   1.000
_cell.angle_alpha   90.00
_cell.angle_beta   90.00
_cell.angle_gamma   90.00
#
_symmetry.space_group_name_H-M   'P 1'
#
loop_
_entity.id
_entity.type
_entity.pdbx_description
1 polymer ?
#
loop_
_entity_poly.entity_id
_entity_poly.type
_entity_poly.pdbx_seq_one_letter_code
_entity_poly.pdbx_strand_id
1 'polypeptide(L)'
;TYKRVNAIDQVKNEGKSAIPSETSILNAIWTDCYLYYKESDILYKTPMNDDISVTMQCPNPKAFYATEIDDNSGGQVISIIPKEAIK
;
A
#
# COMPACT_ATOMS: atom_id res chain seq x y z
N THR A 1 7.12 1.54 -14.92
CA THR A 1 8.16 0.57 -14.48
C THR A 1 8.10 0.36 -12.98
N TYR A 2 7.97 -0.87 -12.48
CA TYR A 2 7.85 -1.15 -11.04
C TYR A 2 9.17 -1.04 -10.31
N LYS A 3 9.15 -0.60 -9.04
CA LYS A 3 10.34 -0.58 -8.20
C LYS A 3 10.13 -1.56 -7.04
N ARG A 4 11.02 -2.53 -6.87
CA ARG A 4 11.15 -3.22 -5.59
C ARG A 4 11.73 -2.23 -4.61
N VAL A 5 10.91 -1.75 -3.68
CA VAL A 5 11.37 -1.05 -2.50
C VAL A 5 11.04 -1.97 -1.33
N ASN A 6 12.04 -2.68 -0.82
CA ASN A 6 11.90 -3.19 0.53
C ASN A 6 11.86 -1.96 1.44
N ALA A 7 10.79 -1.80 2.23
CA ALA A 7 10.66 -0.69 3.19
C ALA A 7 11.86 -0.59 4.17
N ILE A 8 12.66 -1.65 4.27
CA ILE A 8 13.84 -1.79 5.14
C ILE A 8 15.14 -1.22 4.53
N ASP A 9 15.24 -0.97 3.21
CA ASP A 9 16.45 -0.40 2.59
C ASP A 9 16.12 0.70 1.57
N GLN A 10 15.82 1.89 2.09
CA GLN A 10 15.61 3.10 1.28
C GLN A 10 16.91 3.85 0.98
N VAL A 11 17.91 3.75 1.85
CA VAL A 11 19.10 4.65 1.87
C VAL A 11 19.94 4.59 0.57
N LYS A 12 20.05 3.42 -0.08
CA LYS A 12 20.85 3.28 -1.32
C LYS A 12 20.02 3.10 -2.60
N ASN A 13 18.70 3.10 -2.47
CA ASN A 13 17.77 2.82 -3.55
C ASN A 13 16.97 4.08 -3.98
N GLU A 14 16.90 5.12 -3.15
CA GLU A 14 16.31 6.41 -3.54
C GLU A 14 17.03 7.03 -4.76
N GLY A 15 16.26 7.56 -5.71
CA GLY A 15 16.78 8.20 -6.94
C GLY A 15 17.17 7.27 -8.10
N LYS A 16 17.31 5.96 -7.90
CA LYS A 16 17.60 5.02 -9.01
C LYS A 16 16.35 4.72 -9.84
N SER A 17 16.56 4.54 -11.15
CA SER A 17 15.51 4.10 -12.07
C SER A 17 14.87 2.80 -11.60
N ALA A 18 13.54 2.78 -11.59
CA ALA A 18 12.79 1.56 -11.35
C ALA A 18 13.18 0.49 -12.38
N ILE A 19 13.34 -0.77 -11.95
CA ILE A 19 13.67 -1.90 -12.82
C ILE A 19 12.40 -2.72 -13.04
N PRO A 20 11.93 -2.91 -14.30
CA PRO A 20 10.73 -3.68 -14.56
C PRO A 20 10.84 -5.08 -13.94
N SER A 21 9.80 -5.51 -13.25
CA SER A 21 9.70 -6.85 -12.69
C SER A 21 8.44 -7.52 -13.19
N GLU A 22 8.53 -8.81 -13.45
CA GLU A 22 7.40 -9.68 -13.78
C GLU A 22 6.82 -10.38 -12.54
N THR A 23 7.39 -10.16 -11.36
CA THR A 23 6.95 -10.83 -10.14
C THR A 23 5.61 -10.28 -9.67
N SER A 24 4.67 -11.20 -9.42
CA SER A 24 3.39 -10.87 -8.81
C SER A 24 3.39 -11.12 -7.31
N ILE A 25 2.63 -10.30 -6.59
CA ILE A 25 2.26 -10.49 -5.19
C ILE A 25 0.75 -10.71 -5.19
N LEU A 26 0.28 -11.80 -4.60
CA LEU A 26 -1.14 -12.16 -4.63
C LEU A 26 -1.66 -12.24 -3.20
N ASN A 27 -2.82 -11.62 -2.97
CA ASN A 27 -3.58 -11.69 -1.73
C ASN A 27 -2.74 -11.39 -0.47
N ALA A 28 -1.92 -10.33 -0.50
CA ALA A 28 -1.31 -9.84 0.72
C ALA A 28 -2.41 -9.23 1.60
N ILE A 29 -2.49 -9.66 2.86
CA ILE A 29 -3.58 -9.30 3.76
C ILE A 29 -3.06 -8.35 4.83
N TRP A 30 -3.63 -7.15 4.87
CA TRP A 30 -3.65 -6.31 6.06
C TRP A 30 -4.87 -6.71 6.88
N THR A 31 -4.67 -7.32 8.05
CA THR A 31 -5.79 -7.71 8.91
C THR A 31 -6.33 -6.54 9.72
N ASP A 32 -5.43 -5.65 10.15
CA ASP A 32 -5.71 -4.58 11.09
C ASP A 32 -4.83 -3.37 10.73
N CYS A 33 -5.46 -2.23 10.40
CA CYS A 33 -4.76 -0.99 10.09
C CYS A 33 -5.42 0.17 10.84
N TYR A 34 -4.66 0.84 11.69
CA TYR A 34 -5.17 1.93 12.53
C TYR A 34 -4.27 3.16 12.46
N LEU A 35 -4.89 4.34 12.39
CA LEU A 35 -4.25 5.61 12.68
C LEU A 35 -4.24 5.84 14.19
N TYR A 36 -3.05 6.06 14.74
CA TYR A 36 -2.88 6.59 16.09
C TYR A 36 -2.47 8.05 16.00
N TYR A 37 -3.22 8.93 16.65
CA TYR A 37 -2.92 10.36 16.70
C TYR A 37 -3.26 10.93 18.07
N LYS A 38 -2.59 12.03 18.44
CA LYS A 38 -2.74 12.67 19.74
C LYS A 38 -3.26 14.10 19.55
N GLU A 39 -4.35 14.43 20.23
CA GLU A 39 -4.93 15.77 20.24
C GLU A 39 -5.32 16.14 21.68
N SER A 40 -4.93 17.33 22.14
CA SER A 40 -5.20 17.81 23.51
C SER A 40 -4.88 16.79 24.61
N ASP A 41 -3.72 16.15 24.49
CA ASP A 41 -3.25 15.08 25.38
C ASP A 41 -4.00 13.74 25.36
N ILE A 42 -5.03 13.59 24.53
CA ILE A 42 -5.78 12.35 24.35
C ILE A 42 -5.22 11.58 23.15
N LEU A 43 -4.93 10.28 23.34
CA LEU A 43 -4.53 9.37 22.26
C LEU A 43 -5.78 8.73 21.64
N TYR A 44 -5.96 8.93 20.35
CA TYR A 44 -7.03 8.34 19.56
C TYR A 44 -6.48 7.15 18.75
N LYS A 45 -7.34 6.13 18.59
CA LYS A 45 -7.13 4.99 17.70
C LYS A 45 -8.30 4.92 16.75
N THR A 46 -8.06 5.11 15.46
CA THR A 46 -9.10 5.10 14.42
C THR A 46 -8.76 4.05 13.37
N PRO A 47 -9.66 3.10 13.03
CA PRO A 47 -9.42 2.19 11.91
C PRO A 47 -9.26 2.99 10.63
N MET A 48 -8.37 2.55 9.74
CA MET A 48 -8.30 3.13 8.40
C MET A 48 -9.64 2.95 7.68
N ASN A 49 -10.02 3.95 6.92
CA ASN A 49 -11.21 3.94 6.08
C ASN A 49 -10.94 4.81 4.84
N ASP A 50 -11.90 4.88 3.93
CA ASP A 50 -11.74 5.61 2.67
C ASP A 50 -11.56 7.12 2.86
N ASP A 51 -12.11 7.71 3.93
CA ASP A 51 -12.01 9.16 4.20
C ASP A 51 -10.60 9.59 4.65
N ILE A 52 -9.90 8.73 5.41
CA ILE A 52 -8.58 9.06 5.99
C ILE A 52 -7.41 8.35 5.29
N SER A 53 -7.70 7.40 4.39
CA SER A 53 -6.68 6.71 3.62
C SER A 53 -6.25 7.50 2.39
N VAL A 54 -5.02 7.26 1.94
CA VAL A 54 -4.50 7.79 0.67
C VAL A 54 -4.00 6.62 -0.17
N THR A 55 -4.56 6.48 -1.37
CA THR A 55 -4.17 5.41 -2.30
C THR A 55 -2.90 5.79 -3.07
N MET A 56 -1.80 5.05 -2.84
CA MET A 56 -0.55 5.20 -3.59
C MET A 56 -0.27 4.01 -4.51
N GLN A 57 -1.11 3.82 -5.53
CA GLN A 57 -0.93 2.77 -6.55
C GLN A 57 0.02 3.23 -7.66
N CYS A 58 1.30 3.32 -7.31
CA CYS A 58 2.34 3.83 -8.19
C CYS A 58 3.32 2.74 -8.64
N PRO A 59 3.97 2.89 -9.81
CA PRO A 59 3.80 3.99 -10.76
C PRO A 59 2.75 3.73 -11.84
N ASN A 60 2.12 2.55 -11.86
CA ASN A 60 1.00 2.27 -12.75
C ASN A 60 -0.15 1.64 -11.93
N PRO A 61 -1.30 2.33 -11.82
CA PRO A 61 -2.41 1.86 -10.99
C PRO A 61 -3.04 0.56 -11.51
N LYS A 62 -2.92 0.28 -12.82
CA LYS A 62 -3.43 -0.97 -13.42
C LYS A 62 -2.75 -2.24 -12.90
N ALA A 63 -1.64 -2.09 -12.19
CA ALA A 63 -0.92 -3.21 -11.59
C ALA A 63 -1.47 -3.63 -10.23
N PHE A 64 -2.35 -2.84 -9.63
CA PHE A 64 -2.77 -3.02 -8.25
C PHE A 64 -4.24 -3.41 -8.21
N TYR A 65 -4.54 -4.41 -7.41
CA TYR A 65 -5.89 -4.83 -7.10
C TYR A 65 -6.03 -4.83 -5.59
N ALA A 66 -6.88 -3.95 -5.07
CA ALA A 66 -7.16 -3.85 -3.65
C ALA A 66 -8.66 -4.04 -3.43
N THR A 67 -9.04 -4.75 -2.37
CA THR A 67 -10.43 -4.79 -1.91
C THR A 67 -10.82 -3.46 -1.27
N GLU A 68 -12.11 -3.28 -0.99
CA GLU A 68 -12.58 -2.24 -0.08
C GLU A 68 -11.89 -2.37 1.29
N ILE A 69 -11.74 -1.24 1.99
CA ILE A 69 -11.21 -1.19 3.34
C ILE A 69 -12.33 -1.58 4.30
N ASP A 70 -12.07 -2.49 5.24
CA ASP A 70 -13.04 -2.80 6.30
C ASP A 70 -13.08 -1.68 7.33
N ASP A 71 -14.20 -0.95 7.42
CA ASP A 71 -14.39 0.18 8.34
C ASP A 71 -14.18 -0.17 9.82
N ASN A 72 -14.27 -1.45 10.21
CA ASN A 72 -14.09 -1.86 11.60
C ASN A 72 -12.62 -2.08 11.97
N SER A 73 -11.84 -2.66 11.06
CA SER A 73 -10.45 -3.08 11.32
C SER A 73 -9.41 -2.26 10.56
N GLY A 74 -9.82 -1.53 9.52
CA GLY A 74 -8.96 -0.96 8.49
C GLY A 74 -8.29 -2.01 7.61
N GLY A 75 -8.76 -3.26 7.66
CA GLY A 75 -8.19 -4.38 6.91
C GLY A 75 -8.42 -4.24 5.40
N GLN A 76 -7.48 -4.79 4.62
CA GLN A 76 -7.54 -4.77 3.16
C GLN A 76 -6.72 -5.91 2.56
N VAL A 77 -7.19 -6.49 1.46
CA VAL A 77 -6.41 -7.45 0.66
C VAL A 77 -5.86 -6.75 -0.57
N ILE A 78 -4.56 -6.88 -0.82
CA ILE A 78 -3.85 -6.22 -1.91
C ILE A 78 -3.08 -7.24 -2.74
N SER A 79 -3.23 -7.17 -4.06
CA SER A 79 -2.42 -7.87 -5.04
C SER A 79 -1.70 -6.88 -5.95
N ILE A 80 -0.49 -7.23 -6.36
CA ILE A 80 0.34 -6.45 -7.29
C ILE A 80 0.70 -7.37 -8.45
N ILE A 81 0.18 -7.09 -9.64
CA ILE A 81 0.33 -7.89 -10.86
C ILE A 81 0.91 -6.99 -11.97
N PRO A 82 2.26 -6.85 -12.03
CA PRO A 82 2.92 -6.00 -13.01
C PRO A 82 2.57 -6.24 -14.48
N LYS A 83 2.29 -7.49 -14.86
CA LYS A 83 2.02 -7.90 -16.25
C LYS A 83 0.72 -7.31 -16.81
N GLU A 84 -0.28 -7.11 -15.96
CA GLU A 84 -1.59 -6.62 -16.42
C GLU A 84 -1.56 -5.14 -16.80
N ALA A 85 -0.59 -4.41 -16.28
CA ALA A 85 -0.38 -3.01 -16.60
C ALA A 85 0.33 -2.74 -17.94
N ILE A 86 0.83 -3.79 -18.60
CA ILE A 86 1.51 -3.72 -19.91
C ILE A 86 0.52 -4.05 -21.05
N LYS A 87 -0.68 -4.56 -20.73
CA LYS A 87 -1.79 -4.73 -21.68
C LYS A 87 -2.53 -3.42 -21.94
#